data_AF-A0A2N9YBI5-F1
#
_entry.id   AF-A0A2N9YBI5-F1
#
_cell.length_a   1.000
_cell.length_b   1.000
_cell.length_c   1.000
_cell.angle_alpha   90.00
_cell.angle_beta   90.00
_cell.angle_gamma   90.00
#
_symmetry.space_group_name_H-M   'P 1'
#
loop_
_entity.id
_entity.type
_entity.pdbx_description
1 polymer ?
#
loop_
_entity_poly.entity_id
_entity_poly.type
_entity_poly.pdbx_seq_one_letter_code
_entity_poly.pdbx_strand_id
1 'polypeptide(L)'
;MFKFISIVFLLYCLSACGISQAVYGVPEKQWETMSETERQITIERFNRQEAINAETRVQAEATRKAVEKARADAQAFEQQCLETHEKTAEECHVITRTRFERIF
;
A
#
# COMPACT_ATOMS: atom_id res chain seq x y z
N MET A 1 -2.14 -24.28 35.09
CA MET A 1 -3.51 -23.72 35.09
C MET A 1 -3.54 -22.23 34.72
N PHE A 2 -2.75 -21.36 35.36
CA PHE A 2 -2.72 -19.90 35.08
C PHE A 2 -2.48 -19.52 33.60
N LYS A 3 -1.59 -20.23 32.89
CA LYS A 3 -1.28 -19.96 31.47
C LYS A 3 -2.46 -20.22 30.51
N PHE A 4 -3.32 -21.19 30.81
CA PHE A 4 -4.50 -21.48 29.98
C PHE A 4 -5.58 -20.41 30.15
N ILE A 5 -5.74 -19.88 31.38
CA ILE A 5 -6.69 -18.79 31.68
C ILE A 5 -6.28 -17.51 30.94
N SER A 6 -4.98 -17.18 30.92
CA SER A 6 -4.49 -16.03 30.17
C SER A 6 -4.72 -16.14 28.66
N ILE A 7 -4.59 -17.33 28.06
CA ILE A 7 -4.83 -17.54 26.62
C ILE A 7 -6.32 -17.38 26.28
N VAL A 8 -7.21 -17.93 27.11
CA VAL A 8 -8.67 -17.79 26.93
C VAL A 8 -9.10 -16.34 27.10
N PHE A 9 -8.53 -15.60 28.06
CA PHE A 9 -8.82 -14.18 28.27
C PHE A 9 -8.34 -13.32 27.08
N LEU A 10 -7.15 -13.63 26.54
CA LEU A 10 -6.61 -12.93 25.38
C LEU A 10 -7.45 -13.18 24.11
N LEU A 11 -7.89 -14.42 23.89
CA LEU A 11 -8.79 -14.78 22.79
C LEU A 11 -10.16 -14.10 22.92
N TYR A 12 -10.69 -13.99 24.15
CA TYR A 12 -11.93 -13.27 24.41
C TYR A 12 -11.80 -11.77 24.09
N CYS A 13 -10.72 -11.12 24.53
CA CYS A 13 -10.43 -9.72 24.21
C CYS A 13 -10.29 -9.48 22.70
N LEU A 14 -9.64 -10.40 21.96
CA LEU A 14 -9.50 -10.30 20.51
C LEU A 14 -10.84 -10.47 19.77
N SER A 15 -11.73 -11.35 20.25
CA SER A 15 -13.07 -11.50 19.67
C SER A 15 -14.02 -10.34 19.97
N ALA A 16 -13.89 -9.70 21.13
CA ALA A 16 -14.74 -8.57 21.53
C ALA A 16 -14.44 -7.28 20.76
N CYS A 17 -13.22 -7.11 20.23
CA CYS A 17 -12.84 -5.96 19.42
C CYS A 17 -13.17 -6.09 17.92
N GLY A 18 -13.62 -7.27 17.45
CA GLY A 18 -13.59 -7.62 16.02
C GLY A 18 -14.91 -7.48 15.24
N ILE A 19 -16.04 -7.16 15.87
CA ILE A 19 -17.36 -7.19 15.20
C ILE A 19 -18.03 -5.81 15.31
N SER A 20 -17.35 -4.78 14.83
CA SER A 20 -18.00 -3.52 14.52
C SER A 20 -18.30 -3.53 13.03
N GLN A 21 -19.51 -3.91 12.64
CA GLN A 21 -19.95 -3.78 11.25
C GLN A 21 -20.03 -2.29 10.89
N ALA A 22 -19.46 -1.94 9.74
CA ALA A 22 -19.47 -0.59 9.21
C ALA A 22 -20.18 -0.58 7.84
N VAL A 23 -21.06 0.39 7.64
CA VAL A 23 -21.85 0.59 6.43
C VAL A 23 -21.39 1.91 5.80
N TYR A 24 -20.84 1.85 4.59
CA TYR A 24 -20.22 3.00 3.91
C TYR A 24 -19.18 3.75 4.78
N GLY A 25 -18.40 3.01 5.56
CA GLY A 25 -17.36 3.56 6.44
C GLY A 25 -17.86 4.13 7.77
N VAL A 26 -19.16 3.97 8.10
CA VAL A 26 -19.78 4.44 9.34
C VAL A 26 -20.21 3.24 10.20
N PRO A 27 -20.01 3.26 11.54
CA PRO A 27 -20.50 2.19 12.41
C PRO A 27 -22.01 1.96 12.28
N GLU A 28 -22.45 0.71 12.29
CA GLU A 28 -23.85 0.32 12.06
C GLU A 28 -24.85 1.05 12.98
N LYS A 29 -24.56 1.14 14.28
CA LYS A 29 -25.42 1.86 15.24
C LYS A 29 -25.63 3.33 14.88
N GLN A 30 -24.58 3.97 14.35
CA GLN A 30 -24.68 5.34 13.88
C GLN A 30 -25.49 5.40 12.58
N TRP A 31 -25.23 4.47 11.66
CA TRP A 31 -25.98 4.35 10.39
C TRP A 31 -27.49 4.22 10.59
N GLU A 32 -27.92 3.42 11.58
CA GLU A 32 -29.34 3.23 11.92
C GLU A 32 -30.02 4.53 12.38
N THR A 33 -29.29 5.39 13.09
CA THR A 33 -29.81 6.67 13.63
C THR A 33 -29.79 7.82 12.63
N MET A 34 -29.09 7.66 11.49
CA MET A 34 -28.99 8.70 10.47
C MET A 34 -30.29 8.85 9.68
N SER A 35 -30.64 10.09 9.38
CA SER A 35 -31.71 10.42 8.45
C SER A 35 -31.40 9.96 7.03
N GLU A 36 -32.42 9.85 6.19
CA GLU A 36 -32.26 9.44 4.79
C GLU A 36 -31.32 10.39 4.02
N THR A 37 -31.42 11.69 4.25
CA THR A 37 -30.54 12.69 3.64
C THR A 37 -29.08 12.50 4.06
N GLU A 38 -28.82 12.24 5.35
CA GLU A 38 -27.46 12.01 5.84
C GLU A 38 -26.86 10.71 5.28
N ARG A 39 -27.69 9.66 5.13
CA ARG A 39 -27.27 8.41 4.49
C ARG A 39 -26.90 8.64 3.02
N GLN A 40 -27.72 9.39 2.27
CA GLN A 40 -27.43 9.74 0.87
C GLN A 40 -26.09 10.46 0.72
N ILE A 41 -25.85 11.49 1.53
CA ILE A 41 -24.57 12.24 1.53
C ILE A 41 -23.39 11.32 1.87
N THR A 42 -23.58 10.39 2.80
CA THR A 42 -22.53 9.44 3.22
C THR A 42 -22.21 8.45 2.11
N ILE A 43 -23.22 7.91 1.44
CA ILE A 43 -23.05 7.02 0.28
C ILE A 43 -22.31 7.75 -0.84
N GLU A 44 -22.72 8.98 -1.16
CA GLU A 44 -22.08 9.77 -2.20
C GLU A 44 -20.60 10.02 -1.88
N ARG A 45 -20.30 10.45 -0.65
CA ARG A 45 -18.92 10.65 -0.18
C ARG A 45 -18.11 9.36 -0.27
N PHE A 46 -18.66 8.25 0.18
CA PHE A 46 -17.99 6.95 0.14
C PHE A 46 -17.68 6.53 -1.30
N ASN A 47 -18.66 6.62 -2.19
CA ASN A 47 -18.49 6.27 -3.61
C ASN A 47 -17.43 7.14 -4.28
N ARG A 48 -17.42 8.46 -4.00
CA ARG A 48 -16.40 9.38 -4.49
C ARG A 48 -15.01 8.98 -3.98
N GLN A 49 -14.90 8.62 -2.70
CA GLN A 49 -13.63 8.19 -2.13
C GLN A 49 -13.15 6.88 -2.76
N GLU A 50 -14.05 5.92 -2.98
CA GLU A 50 -13.71 4.67 -3.65
C GLU A 50 -13.25 4.88 -5.10
N ALA A 51 -13.84 5.83 -5.83
CA ALA A 51 -13.36 6.20 -7.16
C ALA A 51 -11.93 6.77 -7.11
N ILE A 52 -11.64 7.69 -6.18
CA ILE A 52 -10.28 8.24 -5.97
C ILE A 52 -9.30 7.14 -5.59
N ASN A 53 -9.70 6.23 -4.70
CA ASN A 53 -8.87 5.09 -4.29
C ASN A 53 -8.56 4.17 -5.48
N ALA A 54 -9.55 3.91 -6.34
CA ALA A 54 -9.37 3.09 -7.52
C ALA A 54 -8.37 3.73 -8.50
N GLU A 55 -8.51 5.02 -8.80
CA GLU A 55 -7.55 5.75 -9.64
C GLU A 55 -6.14 5.73 -9.05
N THR A 56 -6.03 5.94 -7.72
CA THR A 56 -4.76 5.91 -7.00
C THR A 56 -4.10 4.53 -7.08
N ARG A 57 -4.87 3.44 -6.99
CA ARG A 57 -4.35 2.07 -7.18
C ARG A 57 -3.79 1.87 -8.57
N VAL A 58 -4.49 2.33 -9.61
CA VAL A 58 -4.01 2.24 -11.00
C VAL A 58 -2.71 3.01 -11.19
N GLN A 59 -2.62 4.23 -10.65
CA GLN A 59 -1.39 5.03 -10.70
C GLN A 59 -0.25 4.36 -9.94
N ALA A 60 -0.50 3.87 -8.73
CA ALA A 60 0.50 3.18 -7.92
C ALA A 60 1.02 1.91 -8.63
N GLU A 61 0.16 1.14 -9.29
CA GLU A 61 0.57 -0.01 -10.09
C GLU A 61 1.41 0.39 -11.31
N ALA A 62 1.04 1.47 -12.00
CA ALA A 62 1.82 2.01 -13.12
C ALA A 62 3.21 2.46 -12.65
N THR A 63 3.29 3.19 -11.54
CA THR A 63 4.56 3.61 -10.92
C THR A 63 5.39 2.41 -10.50
N ARG A 64 4.78 1.38 -9.88
CA ARG A 64 5.48 0.15 -9.50
C ARG A 64 6.12 -0.52 -10.72
N LYS A 65 5.37 -0.67 -11.82
CA LYS A 65 5.90 -1.23 -13.08
C LYS A 65 7.03 -0.37 -13.66
N ALA A 66 6.91 0.95 -13.61
CA ALA A 66 7.96 1.86 -14.08
C ALA A 66 9.25 1.73 -13.24
N VAL A 67 9.11 1.62 -11.92
CA VAL A 67 10.24 1.40 -10.99
C VAL A 67 10.89 0.04 -11.22
N GLU A 68 10.11 -1.03 -11.37
CA GLU A 68 10.62 -2.37 -11.68
C GLU A 68 11.42 -2.37 -12.99
N LYS A 69 10.89 -1.73 -14.04
CA LYS A 69 11.59 -1.58 -15.32
C LYS A 69 12.88 -0.77 -15.17
N ALA A 70 12.83 0.38 -14.51
CA ALA A 70 14.01 1.22 -14.31
C ALA A 70 15.10 0.51 -13.50
N ARG A 71 14.72 -0.35 -12.55
CA ARG A 71 15.68 -1.20 -11.81
C ARG A 71 16.32 -2.26 -12.72
N ALA A 72 15.53 -2.92 -13.56
CA ALA A 72 16.05 -3.90 -14.52
C ALA A 72 17.03 -3.24 -15.51
N ASP A 73 16.67 -2.07 -16.05
CA ASP A 73 17.53 -1.30 -16.96
C ASP A 73 18.82 -0.84 -16.28
N ALA A 74 18.74 -0.43 -15.01
CA ALA A 74 19.90 -0.07 -14.20
C ALA A 74 20.84 -1.26 -13.98
N GLN A 75 20.30 -2.43 -13.62
CA GLN A 75 21.10 -3.66 -13.46
C GLN A 75 21.76 -4.09 -14.77
N ALA A 76 21.05 -4.03 -15.89
CA ALA A 76 21.61 -4.34 -17.20
C ALA A 76 22.76 -3.39 -17.57
N PHE A 77 22.62 -2.09 -17.24
CA PHE A 77 23.69 -1.12 -17.44
C PHE A 77 24.90 -1.38 -16.55
N GLU A 78 24.69 -1.73 -15.28
CA GLU A 78 25.78 -2.10 -14.36
C GLU A 78 26.57 -3.30 -14.89
N GLN A 79 25.88 -4.34 -15.39
CA GLN A 79 26.50 -5.49 -16.02
C GLN A 79 27.32 -5.10 -17.26
N GLN A 80 26.76 -4.29 -18.16
CA GLN A 80 27.49 -3.81 -19.34
C GLN A 80 28.72 -2.97 -18.96
N CYS A 81 28.63 -2.14 -17.93
CA CYS A 81 29.74 -1.34 -17.43
C CYS A 81 30.88 -2.22 -16.88
N LEU A 82 30.53 -3.32 -16.21
CA LEU A 82 31.49 -4.31 -15.72
C LEU A 82 32.13 -5.09 -16.87
N GLU A 83 31.36 -5.45 -17.90
CA GLU A 83 31.82 -6.21 -19.07
C GLU A 83 32.83 -5.44 -19.94
N THR A 84 32.72 -4.12 -20.03
CA THR A 84 33.69 -3.31 -20.79
C THR A 84 35.05 -3.19 -20.10
N HIS A 85 35.17 -3.59 -18.83
CA HIS A 85 36.39 -3.50 -18.01
C HIS A 85 37.03 -2.09 -17.93
N GLU A 86 36.37 -1.05 -18.43
CA GLU A 86 36.87 0.33 -18.42
C GLU A 86 36.75 0.99 -17.04
N LYS A 87 35.89 0.45 -16.17
CA LYS A 87 35.57 0.99 -14.85
C LYS A 87 35.60 -0.10 -13.79
N THR A 88 35.88 0.31 -12.56
CA THR A 88 35.78 -0.58 -11.39
C THR A 88 34.32 -0.88 -11.05
N ALA A 89 34.08 -1.97 -10.32
CA ALA A 89 32.73 -2.32 -9.89
C ALA A 89 32.07 -1.23 -9.04
N GLU A 90 32.84 -0.58 -8.17
CA GLU A 90 32.38 0.54 -7.35
C GLU A 90 31.93 1.73 -8.22
N GLU A 91 32.69 2.07 -9.26
CA GLU A 91 32.34 3.16 -10.18
C GLU A 91 31.11 2.84 -11.03
N CYS A 92 30.98 1.60 -11.53
CA CYS A 92 29.79 1.16 -12.24
C CYS A 92 28.55 1.21 -11.36
N HIS A 93 28.67 0.83 -10.09
CA HIS A 93 27.58 0.91 -9.12
C HIS A 93 27.14 2.36 -8.86
N VAL A 94 28.08 3.28 -8.64
CA VAL A 94 27.79 4.71 -8.42
C VAL A 94 27.13 5.35 -9.63
N ILE A 95 27.62 5.08 -10.85
CA ILE A 95 27.04 5.62 -12.09
C ILE A 95 25.61 5.09 -12.27
N THR A 96 25.41 3.80 -12.04
CA THR A 96 24.10 3.15 -12.12
C THR A 96 23.11 3.77 -11.14
N ARG A 97 23.51 3.94 -9.88
CA ARG A 97 22.67 4.57 -8.84
C ARG A 97 22.28 6.00 -9.22
N THR A 98 23.24 6.80 -9.65
CA THR A 98 23.03 8.20 -10.08
C THR A 98 22.11 8.31 -11.31
N ARG A 99 22.12 7.28 -12.17
CA ARG A 99 21.23 7.21 -13.34
C ARG A 99 19.81 6.84 -12.93
N PHE A 100 19.65 5.91 -12.00
CA PHE A 100 18.36 5.52 -11.45
C PHE A 100 17.69 6.68 -10.67
N GLU A 101 18.47 7.40 -9.85
CA GLU A 101 18.02 8.59 -9.11
C GLU A 101 17.63 9.77 -10.01
N ARG A 102 18.02 9.79 -11.30
CA ARG A 102 17.61 10.84 -12.25
C ARG A 102 16.26 10.59 -12.93
N ILE A 103 15.71 9.38 -12.78
CA ILE A 103 14.43 8.98 -13.39
C ILE A 103 13.24 9.33 -12.49
N PHE A 104 13.49 9.52 -11.18
CA PHE A 104 12.48 9.78 -10.14
C PHE A 104 12.85 11.03 -9.34
#